data_AF-A0AAU6CXA3-F1
#
_entry.id   AF-A0AAU6CXA3-F1
#
_cell.length_a   1.000
_cell.length_b   1.000
_cell.length_c   1.000
_cell.angle_alpha   90.00
_cell.angle_beta   90.00
_cell.angle_gamma   90.00
#
_symmetry.space_group_name_H-M   'P 1'
#
loop_
_entity.id
_entity.type
_entity.pdbx_description
1 polymer ?
#
loop_
_entity_poly.entity_id
_entity_poly.type
_entity_poly.pdbx_seq_one_letter_code
_entity_poly.pdbx_strand_id
1 'polypeptide(L)'
;MPSNDKPRLIPTGNCWCGCGNEIGIGKFFASGHDKTAEAAYMAVHHEASVARLLADTGFAPGGKETIREAALDRGGWNLCPRGCDYAGAPASITKHLRTYPNCKGD
;
A
#
# COMPACT_ATOMS: atom_id res chain seq x y z
N MET A 1 16.29 -12.44 -9.18
CA MET A 1 15.02 -11.69 -9.01
C MET A 1 13.93 -12.73 -8.85
N PRO A 2 13.06 -12.68 -7.82
CA PRO A 2 11.93 -13.60 -7.77
C PRO A 2 11.07 -13.37 -9.02
N SER A 3 10.81 -14.42 -9.79
CA SER A 3 9.96 -14.36 -10.97
C SER A 3 8.58 -13.84 -10.59
N ASN A 4 8.09 -12.86 -11.33
CA ASN A 4 6.80 -12.21 -11.10
C ASN A 4 5.63 -13.09 -11.58
N ASP A 5 5.72 -14.41 -11.41
CA ASP A 5 4.79 -15.43 -11.91
C ASP A 5 3.49 -15.49 -11.11
N LYS A 6 2.99 -14.34 -10.66
CA LYS A 6 1.62 -14.27 -10.14
C LYS A 6 0.67 -14.31 -11.34
N PRO A 7 -0.32 -15.22 -11.36
CA PRO A 7 -1.32 -15.25 -12.41
C PRO A 7 -1.96 -13.88 -12.59
N ARG A 8 -2.19 -13.49 -13.85
CA ARG A 8 -2.91 -12.25 -14.15
C ARG A 8 -4.32 -12.34 -13.58
N LEU A 9 -4.70 -11.37 -12.75
CA LEU A 9 -6.07 -11.21 -12.29
C LEU A 9 -6.95 -10.74 -13.45
N ILE A 10 -8.10 -11.40 -13.64
CA ILE A 10 -9.05 -11.08 -14.71
C ILE A 10 -10.37 -10.58 -14.07
N PRO A 11 -10.81 -9.35 -14.38
CA PRO A 11 -12.12 -8.85 -13.97
C PRO A 11 -13.27 -9.77 -14.38
N THR A 12 -14.23 -9.98 -13.47
CA THR A 12 -15.37 -10.89 -13.69
C THR A 12 -16.64 -10.19 -14.15
N GLY A 13 -16.70 -8.85 -14.10
CA GLY A 13 -17.91 -8.07 -14.34
C GLY A 13 -18.75 -7.79 -13.09
N ASN A 14 -18.42 -8.40 -11.95
CA ASN A 14 -19.04 -8.12 -10.65
C ASN A 14 -18.04 -7.48 -9.68
N CYS A 15 -18.55 -6.66 -8.76
CA CYS A 15 -17.75 -6.01 -7.74
C CYS A 15 -17.15 -7.00 -6.74
N TRP A 16 -15.82 -7.03 -6.63
CA TRP A 16 -15.08 -7.95 -5.76
C TRP A 16 -15.18 -7.61 -4.27
N CYS A 17 -15.83 -6.50 -3.89
CA CYS A 17 -16.16 -6.25 -2.48
C CYS A 17 -17.27 -7.17 -1.94
N GLY A 18 -17.89 -8.00 -2.80
CA GLY A 18 -18.91 -8.96 -2.40
C GLY A 18 -20.36 -8.43 -2.44
N CYS A 19 -20.60 -7.19 -2.86
CA CYS A 19 -21.95 -6.62 -2.92
C CYS A 19 -22.79 -7.11 -4.11
N GLY A 20 -22.19 -7.84 -5.06
CA GLY A 20 -22.87 -8.39 -6.23
C GLY A 20 -23.08 -7.42 -7.40
N ASN A 21 -22.92 -6.11 -7.21
CA ASN A 21 -23.12 -5.10 -8.25
C ASN A 21 -22.31 -5.38 -9.52
N GLU A 22 -22.93 -5.17 -10.68
CA GLU A 22 -22.23 -5.15 -11.96
C GLU A 22 -21.31 -3.94 -12.07
N ILE A 23 -20.16 -4.12 -12.71
CA ILE A 23 -19.13 -3.09 -12.89
C ILE A 23 -18.67 -3.00 -14.33
N GLY A 24 -18.16 -1.84 -14.71
CA GLY A 24 -17.67 -1.61 -16.07
C GLY A 24 -16.51 -2.53 -16.46
N ILE A 25 -16.36 -2.74 -17.76
CA ILE A 25 -15.29 -3.57 -18.36
C ILE A 25 -13.92 -3.14 -17.82
N GLY A 26 -13.12 -4.13 -17.42
CA GLY A 26 -11.76 -3.91 -16.94
C GLY A 26 -11.65 -3.44 -15.49
N LYS A 27 -12.76 -3.28 -14.76
CA LYS A 27 -12.76 -2.90 -13.34
C LYS A 27 -12.91 -4.12 -12.43
N PHE A 28 -12.32 -4.05 -11.24
CA PHE A 28 -12.51 -5.06 -10.18
C PHE A 28 -13.53 -4.61 -9.11
N PHE A 29 -13.70 -3.30 -8.95
CA PHE A 29 -14.53 -2.70 -7.91
C PHE A 29 -15.46 -1.63 -8.49
N ALA A 30 -16.63 -1.47 -7.88
CA ALA A 30 -17.41 -0.25 -8.01
C ALA A 30 -16.65 0.93 -7.37
N SER A 31 -17.06 2.16 -7.69
CA SER A 31 -16.36 3.36 -7.22
C SER A 31 -16.28 3.41 -5.69
N GLY A 32 -15.06 3.39 -5.13
CA GLY A 32 -14.79 3.42 -3.68
C GLY A 32 -14.96 2.08 -2.96
N HIS A 33 -15.37 1.01 -3.65
CA HIS A 33 -15.60 -0.29 -3.03
C HIS A 33 -14.30 -1.10 -2.78
N ASP A 34 -13.19 -0.67 -3.36
CA ASP A 34 -11.85 -1.19 -3.03
C ASP A 34 -11.53 -0.96 -1.55
N LYS A 35 -11.89 0.22 -1.02
CA LYS A 35 -11.73 0.53 0.42
C LYS A 35 -12.69 -0.24 1.31
N THR A 36 -13.91 -0.49 0.85
CA THR A 36 -14.83 -1.38 1.55
C THR A 36 -14.27 -2.80 1.63
N ALA A 37 -13.73 -3.32 0.54
CA ALA A 37 -13.11 -4.64 0.51
C ALA A 37 -11.87 -4.72 1.43
N GLU A 38 -11.01 -3.69 1.42
CA GLU A 38 -9.86 -3.57 2.32
C GLU A 38 -10.30 -3.56 3.80
N ALA A 39 -11.31 -2.75 4.15
CA ALA A 39 -11.83 -2.69 5.52
C ALA A 39 -12.44 -4.02 5.98
N ALA A 40 -13.18 -4.71 5.10
CA ALA A 40 -13.71 -6.04 5.39
C ALA A 40 -12.59 -7.07 5.60
N TYR A 41 -11.57 -7.05 4.75
CA TYR A 41 -10.37 -7.89 4.91
C TYR A 41 -9.70 -7.63 6.27
N MET A 42 -9.50 -6.36 6.62
CA MET A 42 -8.92 -5.98 7.92
C MET A 42 -9.75 -6.45 9.11
N ALA A 43 -11.08 -6.38 9.03
CA ALA A 43 -11.97 -6.85 10.08
C ALA A 43 -11.89 -8.38 10.27
N VAL A 44 -11.84 -9.14 9.16
CA VAL A 44 -11.78 -10.61 9.18
C VAL A 44 -10.42 -11.13 9.64
N HIS A 45 -9.33 -10.51 9.19
CA HIS A 45 -7.98 -11.06 9.37
C HIS A 45 -7.18 -10.38 10.48
N HIS A 46 -7.49 -9.14 10.83
CA HIS A 46 -6.61 -8.29 11.64
C HIS A 46 -7.38 -7.44 12.66
N GLU A 47 -8.56 -7.89 13.11
CA GLU A 47 -9.34 -7.22 14.17
C GLU A 47 -9.64 -5.74 13.87
N ALA A 48 -9.72 -5.37 12.59
CA ALA A 48 -9.83 -3.99 12.13
C ALA A 48 -8.71 -3.05 12.65
N SER A 49 -7.53 -3.60 12.95
CA SER A 49 -6.40 -2.88 13.56
C SER A 49 -5.15 -2.96 12.68
N VAL A 50 -4.61 -1.80 12.32
CA VAL A 50 -3.33 -1.71 11.59
C VAL A 50 -2.17 -2.23 12.44
N ALA A 51 -2.20 -1.99 13.76
CA ALA A 51 -1.17 -2.53 14.65
C ALA A 51 -1.18 -4.06 14.65
N ARG A 52 -2.37 -4.67 14.65
CA ARG A 52 -2.54 -6.12 14.56
C ARG A 52 -2.05 -6.65 13.21
N LEU A 53 -2.42 -6.01 12.10
CA LEU A 53 -1.90 -6.33 10.76
C LEU A 53 -0.36 -6.36 10.75
N LEU A 54 0.29 -5.30 11.25
CA LEU A 54 1.75 -5.22 11.26
C LEU A 54 2.38 -6.32 12.14
N ALA A 55 1.77 -6.65 13.28
CA ALA A 55 2.22 -7.76 14.11
C ALA A 55 2.07 -9.12 13.38
N ASP A 56 0.90 -9.40 12.80
CA ASP A 56 0.61 -10.64 12.09
C ASP A 56 1.51 -10.84 10.85
N THR A 57 1.96 -9.74 10.25
CA THR A 57 2.80 -9.75 9.04
C THR A 57 4.29 -9.56 9.34
N GLY A 58 4.69 -9.50 10.61
CA GLY A 58 6.10 -9.48 11.04
C GLY A 58 6.78 -8.11 11.00
N PHE A 59 6.01 -7.02 10.85
CA PHE A 59 6.48 -5.63 10.80
C PHE A 59 6.26 -4.84 12.10
N ALA A 60 5.82 -5.49 13.18
CA ALA A 60 5.75 -4.85 14.49
C ALA A 60 7.15 -4.44 15.00
N PRO A 61 7.23 -3.48 15.94
CA PRO A 61 8.50 -3.10 16.56
C PRO A 61 9.24 -4.31 17.15
N GLY A 62 10.55 -4.41 16.88
CA GLY A 62 11.36 -5.58 17.25
C GLY A 62 11.27 -6.77 16.28
N GLY A 63 10.48 -6.65 15.20
CA GLY A 63 10.47 -7.61 14.08
C GLY A 63 11.76 -7.62 13.27
N LYS A 64 11.79 -8.45 12.21
CA LYS A 64 12.98 -8.62 11.35
C LYS A 64 13.33 -7.35 10.57
N GLU A 65 12.32 -6.59 10.19
CA GLU A 65 12.43 -5.32 9.47
C GLU A 65 11.18 -4.48 9.75
N THR A 66 11.27 -3.17 9.56
CA THR A 66 10.12 -2.26 9.64
C THR A 66 9.37 -2.21 8.32
N ILE A 67 8.07 -1.89 8.37
CA ILE A 67 7.28 -1.67 7.15
C ILE A 67 7.83 -0.54 6.27
N ARG A 68 8.50 0.45 6.87
CA ARG A 68 9.14 1.55 6.13
C ARG A 68 10.36 1.05 5.34
N GLU A 69 11.20 0.22 5.95
CA GLU A 69 12.34 -0.40 5.26
C GLU A 69 11.86 -1.31 4.12
N ALA A 70 10.85 -2.15 4.37
CA ALA A 70 10.23 -2.96 3.33
C ALA A 70 9.66 -2.12 2.19
N ALA A 71 9.03 -0.98 2.49
CA ALA A 71 8.50 -0.09 1.47
C ALA A 71 9.61 0.54 0.61
N LEU A 72 10.74 0.90 1.21
CA LEU A 72 11.92 1.44 0.52
C LEU A 72 12.64 0.37 -0.33
N ASP A 73 12.80 -0.83 0.21
CA ASP A 73 13.52 -1.93 -0.44
C ASP A 73 12.73 -2.52 -1.62
N ARG A 74 11.43 -2.76 -1.41
CA ARG A 74 10.60 -3.51 -2.37
C ARG A 74 9.19 -2.97 -2.61
N GLY A 75 8.77 -1.94 -1.88
CA GLY A 75 7.45 -1.29 -2.05
C GLY A 75 7.45 -0.10 -3.02
N GLY A 76 8.60 0.23 -3.61
CA GLY A 76 8.73 1.35 -4.56
C GLY A 76 8.70 2.74 -3.92
N TRP A 77 8.87 2.84 -2.59
CA TRP A 77 9.11 4.13 -1.94
C TRP A 77 10.54 4.60 -2.20
N ASN A 78 10.73 5.91 -2.18
CA ASN A 78 12.05 6.52 -2.26
C ASN A 78 12.29 7.39 -1.02
N LEU A 79 13.56 7.53 -0.66
CA LEU A 79 14.01 8.60 0.23
C LEU A 79 14.01 9.93 -0.52
N CYS A 80 13.89 11.02 0.23
CA CYS A 80 14.09 12.35 -0.32
C CYS A 80 15.52 12.47 -0.88
N PRO A 81 15.68 12.86 -2.16
CA PRO A 81 17.00 12.93 -2.78
C PRO A 81 17.88 14.07 -2.22
N ARG A 82 17.33 14.96 -1.38
CA ARG A 82 18.06 16.05 -0.72
C ARG A 82 18.63 15.67 0.64
N GLY A 83 18.43 14.42 1.07
CA GLY A 83 19.05 13.87 2.28
C GLY A 83 18.25 14.03 3.57
N CYS A 84 17.03 14.59 3.54
CA CYS A 84 16.17 14.53 4.74
C CYS A 84 15.52 13.14 4.90
N ASP A 85 15.03 12.84 6.10
CA ASP A 85 14.46 11.52 6.44
C ASP A 85 13.07 11.23 5.84
N TYR A 86 12.56 12.10 4.98
CA TYR A 86 11.28 11.85 4.34
C TYR A 86 11.37 10.66 3.38
N ALA A 87 10.46 9.69 3.55
CA ALA A 87 10.29 8.55 2.67
C ALA A 87 8.86 8.48 2.19
N GLY A 88 8.65 8.10 0.93
CA GLY A 88 7.30 7.95 0.40
C GLY A 88 7.27 7.45 -1.04
N ALA A 89 6.06 7.18 -1.52
CA ALA A 89 5.83 6.89 -2.93
C ALA A 89 6.31 8.06 -3.83
N PRO A 90 6.64 7.82 -5.12
CA PRO A 90 7.20 8.84 -6.00
C PRO A 90 6.39 10.14 -6.07
N ALA A 91 5.06 10.04 -6.14
CA ALA A 91 4.18 11.21 -6.16
C ALA A 91 4.29 12.05 -4.86
N SER A 92 4.44 11.38 -3.71
CA SER A 92 4.63 12.03 -2.42
C SER A 92 5.99 12.73 -2.33
N ILE A 93 7.04 12.14 -2.90
CA ILE A 93 8.36 12.76 -2.99
C ILE A 93 8.31 14.03 -3.85
N THR A 94 7.69 13.97 -5.03
CA THR A 94 7.52 15.17 -5.88
C THR A 94 6.76 16.27 -5.15
N LYS A 95 5.67 15.92 -4.45
CA LYS A 95 4.94 16.89 -3.63
C LYS A 95 5.82 17.46 -2.51
N HIS A 96 6.56 16.62 -1.80
CA HIS A 96 7.48 17.02 -0.73
C HIS A 96 8.53 18.02 -1.24
N LEU A 97 9.18 17.75 -2.36
CA LEU A 97 10.22 18.61 -2.94
C LEU A 97 9.70 19.99 -3.35
N ARG A 98 8.43 20.08 -3.78
CA ARG A 98 7.75 21.33 -4.12
C ARG A 98 7.37 22.13 -2.88
N THR A 99 6.84 21.46 -1.85
CA THR A 99 6.40 22.12 -0.62
C THR A 99 7.58 22.54 0.26
N TYR A 100 8.66 21.75 0.25
CA TYR A 100 9.84 21.96 1.10
C TYR A 100 11.11 22.05 0.23
N PRO A 101 11.36 23.18 -0.46
CA PRO A 101 12.50 23.34 -1.37
C PRO A 101 13.87 23.23 -0.66
N ASN A 102 13.91 23.56 0.64
CA ASN A 102 15.13 23.60 1.44
C ASN A 102 15.24 22.44 2.44
N CYS A 103 14.47 21.35 2.26
CA CYS A 103 14.63 20.18 3.11
C CYS A 103 16.04 19.59 2.96
N LYS A 104 16.69 19.31 4.09
CA LYS A 104 17.99 18.64 4.20
C LYS A 104 17.97 17.70 5.39
N GLY A 105 18.86 16.71 5.39
CA GLY A 105 19.14 15.91 6.59
C GLY A 105 19.88 16.74 7.63
N ASP A 106 19.87 16.27 8.87
CA ASP A 106 20.75 16.75 9.93
C ASP A 106 22.22 16.43 9.63
#